data_AF-A0A3D2U0B4-F1
#
_entry.id   AF-A0A3D2U0B4-F1
#
_cell.length_a   1.000
_cell.length_b   1.000
_cell.length_c   1.000
_cell.angle_alpha   90.00
_cell.angle_beta   90.00
_cell.angle_gamma   90.00
#
_symmetry.space_group_name_H-M   'P 1'
#
loop_
_entity.id
_entity.type
_entity.pdbx_description
1 polymer ?
#
loop_
_entity_poly.entity_id
_entity_poly.type
_entity_poly.pdbx_seq_one_letter_code
_entity_poly.pdbx_strand_id
1 'polypeptide(L)'
;MSLARVLVLVLLPASIVLGGDPGTKKTRYSVTAPPKSMKLDPFYKKYTHAGGYPIVASARVNDFALKEAAFLVDLMLARRPDVRKAMIDSGSRLIVIAHDEFTTDIPEYAHMKPKDFWDARARGLGGSRTDPVCSCAEENVLGYVGDPYSTENIVIHEFAHNIHLRGLVRIDKTFDERLKQAYERAMARGLWKNKYASTNRNEYWAEGVQSWFNNNRPPDHDHNHVDTRKELKEYDTGLAKLCEEVFGKTKLVYTKPVTRLKGHLAGYNPRTAPKFAWPKRLAMVKQEIREKARNRGKEKPKPAPKKTGFIDHSPVKFQGWTLQFDKRLLAGKHKAVGDQVRRMIDVKLYEITLLVPASRLKHLREVPIWVDLDHPLRTAQYHPGAKWLRDHGHDPAMVKAVHIPDAGRLIGLIKSNDQPAVMLHELAHAYHDRVLGFEYGPIRKAWDKIVASKKYEKVLHIRGRKVRHYALTNHKEFFAEMSEAFFDTNDFYPFVRSELKEFEPEVFALLKAVWSEGEPPGDEKSNKK
;
A
#
# COMPACT_ATOMS: atom_id res chain seq x y z
N MET A 1 -10.48 -3.95 79.21
CA MET A 1 -9.24 -4.69 79.50
C MET A 1 -8.68 -5.21 78.18
N SER A 2 -7.44 -4.83 77.90
CA SER A 2 -6.70 -5.04 76.65
C SER A 2 -6.40 -6.51 76.38
N LEU A 3 -6.37 -6.92 75.12
CA LEU A 3 -5.57 -8.06 74.65
C LEU A 3 -5.18 -7.86 73.18
N ALA A 4 -3.97 -7.35 73.00
CA ALA A 4 -3.22 -7.45 71.75
C ALA A 4 -2.71 -8.89 71.57
N ARG A 5 -2.79 -9.44 70.36
CA ARG A 5 -1.98 -10.58 69.93
C ARG A 5 -1.40 -10.32 68.55
N VAL A 6 -0.08 -10.19 68.54
CA VAL A 6 0.83 -10.14 67.40
C VAL A 6 0.79 -11.48 66.67
N LEU A 7 0.58 -11.45 65.36
CA LEU A 7 0.72 -12.62 64.49
C LEU A 7 2.08 -12.56 63.79
N VAL A 8 2.95 -13.52 64.11
CA VAL A 8 4.26 -13.71 63.48
C VAL A 8 4.07 -14.44 62.15
N LEU A 9 4.56 -13.84 61.07
CA LEU A 9 4.55 -14.40 59.71
C LEU A 9 5.76 -15.35 59.57
N VAL A 10 5.52 -16.65 59.47
CA VAL A 10 6.55 -17.65 59.15
C VAL A 10 6.59 -17.85 57.64
N LEU A 11 7.71 -17.47 57.01
CA LEU A 11 8.05 -17.75 55.62
C LEU A 11 8.44 -19.23 55.46
N LEU A 12 7.69 -19.98 54.67
CA LEU A 12 8.09 -21.29 54.14
C LEU A 12 8.62 -21.12 52.70
N PRO A 13 9.83 -21.58 52.38
CA PRO A 13 10.32 -21.59 51.00
C PRO A 13 9.69 -22.76 50.24
N ALA A 14 9.00 -22.47 49.13
CA ALA A 14 8.54 -23.49 48.20
C ALA A 14 9.74 -23.98 47.36
N SER A 15 10.25 -25.16 47.70
CA SER A 15 11.25 -25.89 46.91
C SER A 15 10.65 -26.33 45.58
N ILE A 16 11.19 -25.81 44.47
CA ILE A 16 10.92 -26.31 43.12
C ILE A 16 11.68 -27.62 42.94
N VAL A 17 10.95 -28.71 42.71
CA VAL A 17 11.50 -30.01 42.34
C VAL A 17 12.11 -29.92 40.94
N LEU A 18 13.44 -29.93 40.86
CA LEU A 18 14.20 -30.17 39.64
C LEU A 18 14.29 -31.68 39.39
N GLY A 19 13.31 -32.22 38.65
CA GLY A 19 13.37 -33.57 38.09
C GLY A 19 13.68 -33.49 36.59
N GLY A 20 14.96 -33.54 36.22
CA GLY A 20 15.41 -33.62 34.83
C GLY A 20 16.66 -34.48 34.73
N ASP A 21 16.52 -35.60 34.02
CA ASP A 21 17.56 -36.58 33.71
C ASP A 21 18.81 -35.92 33.08
N PRO A 22 20.04 -36.10 33.63
CA PRO A 22 21.26 -35.43 33.18
C PRO A 22 21.92 -36.11 31.95
N GLY A 23 21.11 -36.56 30.97
CA GLY A 23 21.58 -37.47 29.92
C GLY A 23 21.39 -37.05 28.46
N THR A 24 20.64 -35.99 28.14
CA THR A 24 20.52 -35.50 26.74
C THR A 24 20.47 -33.98 26.68
N LYS A 25 21.57 -33.32 26.28
CA LYS A 25 21.52 -31.91 25.86
C LYS A 25 20.67 -31.83 24.59
N LYS A 26 19.35 -31.65 24.71
CA LYS A 26 18.50 -31.29 23.55
C LYS A 26 19.12 -30.06 22.89
N THR A 27 19.65 -30.23 21.69
CA THR A 27 20.23 -29.14 20.93
C THR A 27 19.12 -28.16 20.60
N ARG A 28 19.22 -26.93 21.11
CA ARG A 28 18.21 -25.88 20.84
C ARG A 28 18.10 -25.68 19.33
N TYR A 29 16.86 -25.64 18.82
CA TYR A 29 16.53 -25.52 17.39
C TYR A 29 16.97 -26.70 16.51
N SER A 30 16.74 -27.95 16.95
CA SER A 30 16.97 -29.12 16.09
C SER A 30 16.21 -28.98 14.76
N VAL A 31 16.87 -29.33 13.66
CA VAL A 31 16.28 -29.31 12.30
C VAL A 31 15.82 -30.73 11.98
N THR A 32 14.57 -30.86 11.55
CA THR A 32 13.90 -32.12 11.26
C THR A 32 13.06 -32.00 9.99
N ALA A 33 12.41 -33.08 9.53
CA ALA A 33 11.41 -32.98 8.48
C ALA A 33 10.12 -32.30 9.01
N PRO A 34 9.38 -31.53 8.18
CA PRO A 34 8.12 -30.93 8.61
C PRO A 34 7.11 -31.97 9.10
N PRO A 35 6.43 -31.74 10.24
CA PRO A 35 5.36 -32.62 10.71
C PRO A 35 4.25 -32.74 9.66
N LYS A 36 3.83 -33.98 9.35
CA LYS A 36 2.75 -34.25 8.38
C LYS A 36 1.45 -33.50 8.70
N SER A 37 1.18 -33.25 9.98
CA SER A 37 0.01 -32.50 10.46
C SER A 37 -0.05 -31.06 9.95
N MET A 38 1.07 -30.45 9.57
CA MET A 38 1.10 -29.08 9.03
C MET A 38 0.60 -28.98 7.59
N LYS A 39 0.48 -30.10 6.85
CA LYS A 39 -0.01 -30.15 5.46
C LYS A 39 0.70 -29.16 4.53
N LEU A 40 2.02 -29.01 4.69
CA LEU A 40 2.82 -28.12 3.87
C LEU A 40 3.07 -28.70 2.47
N ASP A 41 3.35 -27.82 1.52
CA ASP A 41 3.79 -28.20 0.18
C ASP A 41 5.03 -29.13 0.24
N PRO A 42 5.12 -30.18 -0.60
CA PRO A 42 6.27 -31.08 -0.64
C PRO A 42 7.62 -30.41 -0.87
N PHE A 43 7.66 -29.17 -1.36
CA PHE A 43 8.84 -28.30 -1.43
C PHE A 43 9.57 -28.22 -0.08
N TYR A 44 8.83 -28.16 1.03
CA TYR A 44 9.40 -28.04 2.36
C TYR A 44 9.94 -29.38 2.86
N LYS A 45 11.26 -29.44 3.08
CA LYS A 45 11.97 -30.62 3.57
C LYS A 45 12.61 -30.42 4.94
N LYS A 46 12.72 -29.18 5.40
CA LYS A 46 13.34 -28.82 6.69
C LYS A 46 12.39 -28.01 7.55
N TYR A 47 12.42 -28.28 8.85
CA TYR A 47 11.59 -27.65 9.87
C TYR A 47 12.37 -27.49 11.17
N THR A 48 12.16 -26.35 11.82
CA THR A 48 12.45 -26.12 13.24
C THR A 48 11.39 -25.19 13.83
N HIS A 49 11.49 -24.87 15.12
CA HIS A 49 10.58 -23.90 15.73
C HIS A 49 11.26 -23.00 16.76
N ALA A 50 10.75 -21.79 16.90
CA ALA A 50 11.08 -20.87 17.99
C ALA A 50 9.95 -20.91 19.03
N GLY A 51 10.12 -21.73 20.07
CA GLY A 51 9.09 -22.03 21.09
C GLY A 51 7.68 -22.21 20.52
N GLY A 52 7.53 -23.12 19.55
CA GLY A 52 6.27 -23.42 18.87
C GLY A 52 6.02 -22.63 17.58
N TYR A 53 6.67 -21.49 17.34
CA TYR A 53 6.50 -20.74 16.09
C TYR A 53 7.21 -21.47 14.93
N PRO A 54 6.50 -21.90 13.86
CA PRO A 54 7.09 -22.72 12.80
C PRO A 54 8.08 -21.97 11.92
N ILE A 55 9.21 -22.62 11.61
CA ILE A 55 10.21 -22.17 10.64
C ILE A 55 10.50 -23.30 9.67
N VAL A 56 10.31 -23.05 8.38
CA VAL A 56 10.36 -24.07 7.32
C VAL A 56 11.29 -23.65 6.19
N ALA A 57 11.84 -24.64 5.49
CA ALA A 57 12.72 -24.41 4.35
C ALA A 57 12.74 -25.61 3.39
N SER A 58 13.25 -25.39 2.19
CA SER A 58 13.55 -26.47 1.24
C SER A 58 14.74 -27.31 1.72
N ALA A 59 15.05 -28.38 1.00
CA ALA A 59 16.25 -29.19 1.27
C ALA A 59 17.56 -28.43 1.04
N ARG A 60 17.55 -27.37 0.22
CA ARG A 60 18.76 -26.63 -0.20
C ARG A 60 19.32 -25.74 0.90
N VAL A 61 18.45 -25.25 1.80
CA VAL A 61 18.82 -24.30 2.84
C VAL A 61 19.76 -24.92 3.87
N ASN A 62 20.78 -24.19 4.30
CA ASN A 62 21.68 -24.63 5.37
C ASN A 62 20.94 -24.73 6.73
N ASP A 63 21.09 -25.85 7.45
CA ASP A 63 20.45 -26.06 8.75
C ASP A 63 20.76 -24.96 9.77
N PHE A 64 21.97 -24.37 9.72
CA PHE A 64 22.34 -23.26 10.57
C PHE A 64 21.52 -21.99 10.29
N ALA A 65 20.99 -21.80 9.08
CA ALA A 65 20.11 -20.67 8.76
C ALA A 65 18.76 -20.81 9.48
N LEU A 66 18.18 -22.01 9.53
CA LEU A 66 16.96 -22.26 10.31
C LEU A 66 17.21 -22.03 11.81
N LYS A 67 18.37 -22.46 12.32
CA LYS A 67 18.74 -22.27 13.73
C LYS A 67 18.91 -20.79 14.10
N GLU A 68 19.59 -20.02 13.26
CA GLU A 68 19.78 -18.59 13.47
C GLU A 68 18.46 -17.82 13.36
N ALA A 69 17.62 -18.15 12.37
CA ALA A 69 16.28 -17.59 12.27
C ALA A 69 15.44 -17.88 13.53
N ALA A 70 15.49 -19.11 14.05
CA ALA A 70 14.80 -19.47 15.28
C ALA A 70 15.31 -18.70 16.50
N PHE A 71 16.63 -18.51 16.59
CA PHE A 71 17.25 -17.68 17.62
C PHE A 71 16.75 -16.23 17.59
N LEU A 72 16.70 -15.61 16.42
CA LEU A 72 16.22 -14.23 16.24
C LEU A 72 14.73 -14.09 16.58
N VAL A 73 13.89 -15.05 16.13
CA VAL A 73 12.46 -15.07 16.48
C VAL A 73 12.24 -15.20 17.99
N ASP A 74 12.98 -16.10 18.64
CA ASP A 74 12.90 -16.28 20.10
C ASP A 74 13.26 -15.00 20.85
N LEU A 75 14.26 -14.26 20.36
CA LEU A 75 14.69 -12.99 20.94
C LEU A 75 13.63 -11.89 20.77
N MET A 76 13.09 -11.72 19.56
CA MET A 76 12.08 -10.70 19.28
C MET A 76 10.78 -10.94 20.08
N LEU A 77 10.45 -12.20 20.37
CA LEU A 77 9.26 -12.57 21.15
C LEU A 77 9.55 -12.94 22.61
N ALA A 78 10.76 -12.69 23.13
CA ALA A 78 11.18 -13.15 24.45
C ALA A 78 10.27 -12.65 25.60
N ARG A 79 9.65 -11.48 25.43
CA ARG A 79 8.72 -10.89 26.39
C ARG A 79 7.26 -10.97 25.98
N ARG A 80 6.95 -11.62 24.86
CA ARG A 80 5.60 -11.67 24.27
C ARG A 80 5.15 -13.09 23.92
N PRO A 81 5.04 -14.00 24.92
CA PRO A 81 4.48 -15.33 24.69
C PRO A 81 3.02 -15.27 24.22
N ASP A 82 2.28 -14.24 24.63
CA ASP A 82 0.92 -13.91 24.17
C ASP A 82 0.87 -13.64 22.65
N VAL A 83 1.76 -12.79 22.13
CA VAL A 83 1.88 -12.49 20.69
C VAL A 83 2.32 -13.73 19.94
N ARG A 84 3.30 -14.46 20.48
CA ARG A 84 3.78 -15.71 19.88
C ARG A 84 2.63 -16.70 19.68
N LYS A 85 1.83 -16.92 20.73
CA LYS A 85 0.65 -17.79 20.65
C LYS A 85 -0.32 -17.29 19.58
N ALA A 86 -0.64 -16.01 19.57
CA ALA A 86 -1.55 -15.43 18.58
C ALA A 86 -1.05 -15.59 17.14
N MET A 87 0.25 -15.46 16.91
CA MET A 87 0.87 -15.70 15.61
C MET A 87 0.73 -17.17 15.19
N ILE A 88 1.04 -18.11 16.09
CA ILE A 88 0.86 -19.56 15.85
C ILE A 88 -0.60 -19.89 15.53
N ASP A 89 -1.55 -19.41 16.34
CA ASP A 89 -2.99 -19.63 16.16
C ASP A 89 -3.51 -19.02 14.85
N SER A 90 -2.81 -18.01 14.31
CA SER A 90 -3.12 -17.43 13.01
C SER A 90 -2.58 -18.28 11.83
N GLY A 91 -1.87 -19.38 12.09
CA GLY A 91 -1.19 -20.18 11.06
C GLY A 91 0.12 -19.56 10.57
N SER A 92 0.65 -18.57 11.28
CA SER A 92 1.83 -17.83 10.84
C SER A 92 3.10 -18.68 10.90
N ARG A 93 3.96 -18.56 9.89
CA ARG A 93 5.26 -19.25 9.80
C ARG A 93 6.31 -18.40 9.11
N LEU A 94 7.58 -18.66 9.41
CA LEU A 94 8.73 -18.08 8.70
C LEU A 94 9.30 -19.10 7.71
N ILE A 95 9.58 -18.63 6.49
CA ILE A 95 10.21 -19.40 5.42
C ILE A 95 11.65 -18.91 5.25
N VAL A 96 12.62 -19.82 5.30
CA VAL A 96 14.00 -19.51 4.91
C VAL A 96 14.18 -19.89 3.44
N ILE A 97 14.60 -18.94 2.61
CA ILE A 97 14.83 -19.11 1.17
C ILE A 97 16.32 -19.41 0.95
N ALA A 98 16.65 -20.43 0.16
CA ALA A 98 18.05 -20.73 -0.15
C ALA A 98 18.70 -19.62 -0.98
N HIS A 99 20.03 -19.54 -0.97
CA HIS A 99 20.80 -18.50 -1.64
C HIS A 99 20.68 -18.55 -3.18
N ASP A 100 20.19 -19.66 -3.71
CA ASP A 100 19.97 -19.92 -5.13
C ASP A 100 18.49 -20.20 -5.48
N GLU A 101 17.58 -19.98 -4.53
CA GLU A 101 16.14 -19.93 -4.72
C GLU A 101 15.67 -18.47 -4.70
N PHE A 102 14.61 -18.14 -5.44
CA PHE A 102 14.05 -16.79 -5.51
C PHE A 102 12.63 -16.72 -4.98
N THR A 103 12.13 -15.50 -4.75
CA THR A 103 10.81 -15.24 -4.14
C THR A 103 9.71 -16.10 -4.76
N THR A 104 9.59 -16.11 -6.09
CA THR A 104 8.50 -16.83 -6.75
C THR A 104 8.76 -18.33 -6.93
N ASP A 105 9.90 -18.86 -6.47
CA ASP A 105 10.14 -20.31 -6.39
C ASP A 105 9.52 -20.90 -5.10
N ILE A 106 9.16 -20.04 -4.14
CA ILE A 106 8.44 -20.42 -2.93
C ILE A 106 6.96 -20.67 -3.28
N PRO A 107 6.35 -21.81 -2.88
CA PRO A 107 4.99 -22.17 -3.25
C PRO A 107 3.94 -21.08 -3.00
N GLU A 108 4.02 -20.41 -1.85
CA GLU A 108 3.11 -19.36 -1.41
C GLU A 108 3.21 -18.09 -2.26
N TYR A 109 4.32 -17.89 -2.98
CA TYR A 109 4.59 -16.71 -3.79
C TYR A 109 4.64 -17.01 -5.30
N ALA A 110 4.47 -18.27 -5.73
CA ALA A 110 4.57 -18.69 -7.12
C ALA A 110 3.59 -17.96 -8.08
N HIS A 111 2.47 -17.49 -7.52
CA HIS A 111 1.44 -16.74 -8.22
C HIS A 111 1.83 -15.28 -8.52
N MET A 112 2.87 -14.74 -7.87
CA MET A 112 3.25 -13.33 -8.00
C MET A 112 3.81 -13.03 -9.39
N LYS A 113 3.34 -11.94 -10.01
CA LYS A 113 3.75 -11.46 -11.34
C LYS A 113 4.04 -9.95 -11.33
N PRO A 114 4.95 -9.45 -12.20
CA PRO A 114 5.86 -10.23 -13.07
C PRO A 114 6.91 -11.02 -12.27
N LYS A 115 7.27 -12.24 -12.70
CA LYS A 115 8.20 -13.12 -11.97
C LYS A 115 9.55 -12.44 -11.70
N ASP A 116 10.16 -11.89 -12.74
CA ASP A 116 11.48 -11.25 -12.62
C ASP A 116 11.46 -10.03 -11.69
N PHE A 117 10.34 -9.32 -11.58
CA PHE A 117 10.20 -8.23 -10.61
C PHE A 117 10.26 -8.75 -9.18
N TRP A 118 9.44 -9.75 -8.84
CA TRP A 118 9.40 -10.29 -7.48
C TRP A 118 10.67 -11.03 -7.09
N ASP A 119 11.27 -11.74 -8.03
CA ASP A 119 12.57 -12.39 -7.83
C ASP A 119 13.70 -11.37 -7.63
N ALA A 120 13.64 -10.20 -8.27
CA ALA A 120 14.65 -9.13 -8.15
C ALA A 120 14.42 -8.18 -6.96
N ARG A 121 13.16 -8.00 -6.54
CA ARG A 121 12.73 -6.96 -5.60
C ARG A 121 13.02 -7.32 -4.14
N ALA A 122 13.05 -8.60 -3.81
CA ALA A 122 13.00 -9.04 -2.43
C ALA A 122 13.84 -10.30 -2.21
N ARG A 123 14.46 -10.37 -1.03
CA ARG A 123 14.98 -11.61 -0.43
C ARG A 123 14.28 -11.94 0.90
N GLY A 124 13.25 -11.18 1.23
CA GLY A 124 12.35 -11.40 2.35
C GLY A 124 11.03 -10.71 2.06
N LEU A 125 9.96 -11.24 2.63
CA LEU A 125 8.62 -10.64 2.55
C LEU A 125 7.97 -10.81 3.93
N GLY A 126 7.38 -9.74 4.45
CA GLY A 126 6.50 -9.78 5.59
C GLY A 126 5.18 -10.45 5.24
N GLY A 127 4.53 -11.07 6.22
CA GLY A 127 3.16 -11.53 6.03
C GLY A 127 2.14 -10.40 6.13
N SER A 128 0.88 -10.76 5.94
CA SER A 128 -0.23 -9.81 5.89
C SER A 128 -1.40 -10.30 6.75
N ARG A 129 -2.50 -9.55 6.79
CA ARG A 129 -3.73 -10.02 7.47
C ARG A 129 -4.31 -11.27 6.79
N THR A 130 -3.99 -11.52 5.53
CA THR A 130 -4.46 -12.68 4.75
C THR A 130 -3.37 -13.72 4.55
N ASP A 131 -2.12 -13.29 4.34
CA ASP A 131 -0.99 -14.17 4.06
C ASP A 131 -0.25 -14.50 5.37
N PRO A 132 -0.25 -15.76 5.81
CA PRO A 132 0.31 -16.13 7.10
C PRO A 132 1.84 -16.26 7.07
N VAL A 133 2.46 -16.19 5.91
CA VAL A 133 3.89 -16.45 5.75
C VAL A 133 4.69 -15.16 5.76
N CYS A 134 5.81 -15.18 6.48
CA CYS A 134 6.92 -14.27 6.19
C CYS A 134 8.11 -15.08 5.68
N SER A 135 9.05 -14.43 5.00
CA SER A 135 10.25 -15.07 4.50
C SER A 135 11.50 -14.22 4.69
N CYS A 136 12.64 -14.89 4.76
CA CYS A 136 13.97 -14.30 4.76
C CYS A 136 14.94 -15.20 4.00
N ALA A 137 16.04 -14.65 3.52
CA ALA A 137 17.01 -15.40 2.76
C ALA A 137 18.20 -15.85 3.59
N GLU A 138 18.68 -17.07 3.34
CA GLU A 138 19.77 -17.67 4.11
C GLU A 138 21.08 -16.89 3.98
N GLU A 139 21.35 -16.26 2.83
CA GLU A 139 22.57 -15.47 2.66
C GLU A 139 22.61 -14.28 3.62
N ASN A 140 21.45 -13.72 3.97
CA ASN A 140 21.37 -12.65 4.94
C ASN A 140 21.44 -13.17 6.38
N VAL A 141 20.70 -14.26 6.65
CA VAL A 141 20.66 -14.88 7.99
C VAL A 141 22.04 -15.36 8.43
N LEU A 142 22.84 -15.92 7.51
CA LEU A 142 24.18 -16.45 7.80
C LEU A 142 25.34 -15.55 7.34
N GLY A 143 25.04 -14.40 6.72
CA GLY A 143 26.04 -13.41 6.31
C GLY A 143 26.98 -13.89 5.21
N TYR A 144 26.45 -14.49 4.16
CA TYR A 144 27.24 -14.97 3.02
C TYR A 144 27.83 -13.81 2.23
N VAL A 145 28.96 -14.09 1.56
CA VAL A 145 29.51 -13.16 0.58
C VAL A 145 28.48 -12.93 -0.53
N GLY A 146 28.27 -11.67 -0.89
CA GLY A 146 27.31 -11.27 -1.93
C GLY A 146 25.89 -10.98 -1.43
N ASP A 147 25.61 -11.15 -0.14
CA ASP A 147 24.32 -10.78 0.45
C ASP A 147 23.93 -9.31 0.10
N PRO A 148 22.81 -9.11 -0.62
CA PRO A 148 22.36 -7.77 -1.01
C PRO A 148 21.92 -6.91 0.19
N TYR A 149 21.67 -7.52 1.35
CA TYR A 149 21.25 -6.88 2.60
C TYR A 149 22.33 -7.00 3.70
N SER A 150 23.60 -7.12 3.31
CA SER A 150 24.73 -7.38 4.22
C SER A 150 24.96 -6.31 5.30
N THR A 151 24.33 -5.14 5.22
CA THR A 151 24.38 -4.10 6.25
C THR A 151 23.25 -4.18 7.27
N GLU A 152 22.30 -5.12 7.13
CA GLU A 152 21.16 -5.30 8.04
C GLU A 152 20.87 -6.80 8.26
N ASN A 153 19.75 -7.10 8.90
CA ASN A 153 19.20 -8.45 9.00
C ASN A 153 17.70 -8.41 8.76
N ILE A 154 17.29 -8.89 7.60
CA ILE A 154 15.92 -8.76 7.10
C ILE A 154 14.93 -9.60 7.93
N VAL A 155 15.38 -10.59 8.71
CA VAL A 155 14.48 -11.31 9.64
C VAL A 155 13.84 -10.32 10.60
N ILE A 156 14.58 -9.33 11.10
CA ILE A 156 14.04 -8.37 12.07
C ILE A 156 12.94 -7.52 11.43
N HIS A 157 13.17 -7.03 10.20
CA HIS A 157 12.20 -6.24 9.46
C HIS A 157 10.96 -7.07 9.07
N GLU A 158 11.14 -8.20 8.38
CA GLU A 158 10.03 -8.99 7.86
C GLU A 158 9.23 -9.66 8.99
N PHE A 159 9.88 -10.02 10.09
CA PHE A 159 9.20 -10.56 11.25
C PHE A 159 8.45 -9.49 12.04
N ALA A 160 8.88 -8.22 12.00
CA ALA A 160 8.12 -7.12 12.58
C ALA A 160 6.75 -6.95 11.91
N HIS A 161 6.67 -7.08 10.58
CA HIS A 161 5.41 -7.13 9.84
C HIS A 161 4.51 -8.26 10.36
N ASN A 162 5.06 -9.46 10.55
CA ASN A 162 4.31 -10.61 11.07
C ASN A 162 3.86 -10.43 12.53
N ILE A 163 4.72 -9.91 13.41
CA ILE A 163 4.35 -9.56 14.78
C ILE A 163 3.15 -8.62 14.77
N HIS A 164 3.16 -7.61 13.90
CA HIS A 164 2.03 -6.68 13.76
C HIS A 164 0.78 -7.39 13.22
N LEU A 165 0.83 -7.92 12.00
CA LEU A 165 -0.34 -8.29 11.22
C LEU A 165 -0.89 -9.70 11.53
N ARG A 166 -0.10 -10.56 12.18
CA ARG A 166 -0.50 -11.91 12.61
C ARG A 166 -0.63 -12.05 14.13
N GLY A 167 0.10 -11.22 14.90
CA GLY A 167 0.10 -11.27 16.36
C GLY A 167 -0.74 -10.15 16.99
N LEU A 168 -0.19 -8.93 16.99
CA LEU A 168 -0.72 -7.78 17.73
C LEU A 168 -2.17 -7.45 17.36
N VAL A 169 -2.52 -7.39 16.08
CA VAL A 169 -3.91 -7.10 15.66
C VAL A 169 -4.94 -8.15 16.11
N ARG A 170 -4.49 -9.34 16.54
CA ARG A 170 -5.38 -10.38 17.07
C ARG A 170 -5.69 -10.16 18.54
N ILE A 171 -4.71 -9.74 19.33
CA ILE A 171 -4.80 -9.61 20.80
C ILE A 171 -5.02 -8.17 21.29
N ASP A 172 -4.68 -7.18 20.47
CA ASP A 172 -4.95 -5.77 20.69
C ASP A 172 -5.56 -5.16 19.42
N LYS A 173 -6.87 -4.93 19.46
CA LYS A 173 -7.63 -4.37 18.33
C LYS A 173 -7.32 -2.89 18.09
N THR A 174 -6.72 -2.20 19.05
CA THR A 174 -6.40 -0.78 18.96
C THR A 174 -5.01 -0.52 18.37
N PHE A 175 -4.11 -1.51 18.38
CA PHE A 175 -2.71 -1.33 18.02
C PHE A 175 -2.52 -0.72 16.62
N ASP A 176 -3.20 -1.26 15.60
CA ASP A 176 -3.04 -0.81 14.21
C ASP A 176 -3.51 0.65 14.01
N GLU A 177 -4.55 1.07 14.74
CA GLU A 177 -5.04 2.46 14.71
C GLU A 177 -4.07 3.40 15.45
N ARG A 178 -3.53 2.99 16.60
CA ARG A 178 -2.50 3.76 17.31
C ARG A 178 -1.22 3.92 16.47
N LEU A 179 -0.83 2.86 15.76
CA LEU A 179 0.28 2.88 14.82
C LEU A 179 -0.02 3.81 13.63
N LYS A 180 -1.25 3.83 13.12
CA LYS A 180 -1.67 4.74 12.04
C LYS A 180 -1.55 6.19 12.45
N GLN A 181 -2.06 6.52 13.62
CA GLN A 181 -1.96 7.88 14.15
C GLN A 181 -0.51 8.28 14.42
N ALA A 182 0.35 7.36 14.88
CA ALA A 182 1.79 7.63 15.03
C ALA A 182 2.44 7.93 13.68
N TYR A 183 2.18 7.11 12.66
CA TYR A 183 2.66 7.32 11.29
C TYR A 183 2.22 8.68 10.73
N GLU A 184 0.91 9.00 10.79
CA GLU A 184 0.38 10.27 10.26
C GLU A 184 1.01 11.49 10.94
N ARG A 185 1.20 11.45 12.27
CA ARG A 185 1.90 12.51 13.01
C ARG A 185 3.38 12.62 12.61
N ALA A 186 4.06 11.50 12.41
CA ALA A 186 5.45 11.49 11.97
C ALA A 186 5.58 12.11 10.57
N MET A 187 4.71 11.73 9.63
CA MET A 187 4.71 12.29 8.27
C MET A 187 4.36 13.78 8.26
N ALA A 188 3.38 14.22 9.07
CA ALA A 188 3.01 15.64 9.21
C ALA A 188 4.18 16.50 9.74
N ARG A 189 5.05 15.91 10.57
CA ARG A 189 6.28 16.55 11.06
C ARG A 189 7.46 16.46 10.09
N GLY A 190 7.28 15.84 8.92
CA GLY A 190 8.34 15.60 7.95
C GLY A 190 9.37 14.57 8.40
N LEU A 191 9.08 13.77 9.45
CA LEU A 191 9.94 12.67 9.84
C LEU A 191 9.97 11.62 8.72
N TRP A 192 11.11 10.97 8.55
CA TRP A 192 11.32 9.92 7.54
C TRP A 192 11.11 10.38 6.10
N LYS A 193 11.04 11.69 5.83
CA LYS A 193 10.80 12.23 4.49
C LYS A 193 11.71 11.57 3.45
N ASN A 194 11.09 11.02 2.41
CA ASN A 194 11.74 10.35 1.28
C ASN A 194 12.45 9.03 1.64
N LYS A 195 12.22 8.49 2.83
CA LYS A 195 12.82 7.24 3.31
C LYS A 195 11.86 6.06 3.18
N TYR A 196 12.37 4.85 3.35
CA TYR A 196 11.55 3.65 3.23
C TYR A 196 10.43 3.62 4.27
N ALA A 197 10.71 4.05 5.49
CA ALA A 197 9.73 4.23 6.56
C ALA A 197 8.57 5.19 6.20
N SER A 198 8.71 6.11 5.23
CA SER A 198 7.61 7.00 4.81
C SER A 198 6.72 6.43 3.70
N THR A 199 6.95 5.19 3.27
CA THR A 199 6.18 4.61 2.16
C THR A 199 4.78 4.21 2.58
N ASN A 200 4.63 3.61 3.77
CA ASN A 200 3.36 3.32 4.41
C ASN A 200 3.57 2.99 5.90
N ARG A 201 2.46 2.87 6.63
CA ARG A 201 2.43 2.54 8.06
C ARG A 201 3.13 1.23 8.43
N ASN A 202 3.05 0.20 7.59
CA ASN A 202 3.66 -1.09 7.90
C ASN A 202 5.18 -0.99 7.81
N GLU A 203 5.70 -0.34 6.77
CA GLU A 203 7.15 -0.10 6.64
C GLU A 203 7.66 0.83 7.74
N TYR A 204 6.88 1.85 8.11
CA TYR A 204 7.16 2.69 9.28
C TYR A 204 7.33 1.86 10.57
N TRP A 205 6.44 0.89 10.80
CA TRP A 205 6.58 -0.03 11.93
C TRP A 205 7.84 -0.88 11.82
N ALA A 206 8.04 -1.58 10.70
CA ALA A 206 9.15 -2.52 10.55
C ALA A 206 10.53 -1.84 10.63
N GLU A 207 10.67 -0.66 10.02
CA GLU A 207 11.86 0.19 10.13
C GLU A 207 12.10 0.65 11.58
N GLY A 208 11.04 1.04 12.29
CA GLY A 208 11.11 1.38 13.71
C GLY A 208 11.58 0.21 14.58
N VAL A 209 11.04 -0.99 14.35
CA VAL A 209 11.47 -2.19 15.07
C VAL A 209 12.93 -2.53 14.76
N GLN A 210 13.34 -2.34 13.51
CA GLN A 210 14.72 -2.56 13.09
C GLN A 210 15.68 -1.59 13.81
N SER A 211 15.35 -0.30 13.89
CA SER A 211 16.11 0.67 14.70
C SER A 211 16.04 0.33 16.19
N TRP A 212 14.88 -0.10 16.72
CA TRP A 212 14.71 -0.50 18.12
C TRP A 212 15.66 -1.63 18.54
N PHE A 213 16.09 -2.47 17.60
CA PHE A 213 17.04 -3.56 17.83
C PHE A 213 18.46 -3.27 17.32
N ASN A 214 18.77 -2.00 17.02
CA ASN A 214 20.07 -1.52 16.54
C ASN A 214 20.54 -2.28 15.28
N ASN A 215 19.62 -2.54 14.36
CA ASN A 215 19.88 -3.27 13.13
C ASN A 215 19.49 -2.48 11.88
N ASN A 216 19.07 -1.22 12.01
CA ASN A 216 18.78 -0.44 10.80
C ASN A 216 20.06 -0.03 10.11
N ARG A 217 19.91 0.43 8.88
CA ARG A 217 21.04 0.77 8.04
C ARG A 217 21.47 2.21 8.29
N PRO A 218 22.80 2.47 8.27
CA PRO A 218 23.32 3.82 8.20
C PRO A 218 22.72 4.60 7.02
N PRO A 219 22.76 5.95 7.08
CA PRO A 219 22.16 6.81 6.05
C PRO A 219 22.51 6.39 4.62
N ASP A 220 21.48 6.14 3.83
CA ASP A 220 21.61 5.93 2.39
C ASP A 220 20.41 6.53 1.65
N HIS A 221 20.13 6.06 0.44
CA HIS A 221 18.95 6.51 -0.29
C HIS A 221 17.62 6.17 0.42
N ASP A 222 17.53 4.99 1.04
CA ASP A 222 16.33 4.44 1.67
C ASP A 222 16.26 4.78 3.17
N HIS A 223 17.38 4.97 3.85
CA HIS A 223 17.47 5.13 5.31
C HIS A 223 18.03 6.51 5.69
N ASN A 224 17.67 7.02 6.86
CA ASN A 224 18.25 8.24 7.44
C ASN A 224 19.24 7.85 8.57
N HIS A 225 19.54 8.79 9.48
CA HIS A 225 20.47 8.58 10.59
C HIS A 225 19.90 7.76 11.74
N VAL A 226 18.64 7.31 11.67
CA VAL A 226 17.96 6.68 12.80
C VAL A 226 18.14 5.17 12.71
N ASP A 227 19.31 4.67 13.09
CA ASP A 227 19.65 3.26 12.97
C ASP A 227 19.76 2.49 14.30
N THR A 228 19.69 3.22 15.41
CA THR A 228 19.67 2.69 16.77
C THR A 228 18.39 3.02 17.53
N ARG A 229 18.19 2.28 18.63
CA ARG A 229 17.11 2.53 19.60
C ARG A 229 17.21 3.92 20.21
N LYS A 230 18.45 4.36 20.46
CA LYS A 230 18.73 5.67 21.05
C LYS A 230 18.24 6.76 20.10
N GLU A 231 18.68 6.73 18.85
CA GLU A 231 18.25 7.71 17.85
C GLU A 231 16.75 7.63 17.60
N LEU A 232 16.15 6.43 17.60
CA LEU A 232 14.70 6.30 17.44
C LEU A 232 13.93 7.01 18.57
N LYS A 233 14.39 6.85 19.83
CA LYS A 233 13.82 7.54 20.99
C LYS A 233 13.95 9.07 20.88
N GLU A 234 15.03 9.56 20.27
CA GLU A 234 15.29 11.00 20.11
C GLU A 234 14.52 11.59 18.92
N TYR A 235 14.49 10.88 17.79
CA TYR A 235 13.94 11.34 16.51
C TYR A 235 12.42 11.16 16.40
N ASP A 236 11.91 9.96 16.73
CA ASP A 236 10.49 9.59 16.60
C ASP A 236 9.98 8.93 17.89
N THR A 237 9.72 9.78 18.89
CA THR A 237 9.19 9.36 20.19
C THR A 237 7.86 8.61 20.10
N GLY A 238 7.05 8.83 19.06
CA GLY A 238 5.78 8.13 18.85
C GLY A 238 6.00 6.67 18.50
N LEU A 239 6.86 6.41 17.51
CA LEU A 239 7.25 5.05 17.11
C LEU A 239 8.02 4.33 18.21
N ALA A 240 8.91 5.04 18.89
CA ALA A 240 9.69 4.49 20.00
C ALA A 240 8.81 3.98 21.13
N LYS A 241 7.72 4.70 21.48
CA LYS A 241 6.75 4.25 22.50
C LYS A 241 6.02 2.98 22.11
N LEU A 242 5.62 2.84 20.84
CA LEU A 242 4.99 1.60 20.34
C LEU A 242 5.97 0.43 20.40
N CYS A 243 7.23 0.65 20.03
CA CYS A 243 8.27 -0.37 20.15
C CYS A 243 8.54 -0.74 21.63
N GLU A 244 8.56 0.25 22.52
CA GLU A 244 8.75 0.04 23.96
C GLU A 244 7.59 -0.75 24.58
N GLU A 245 6.36 -0.46 24.18
CA GLU A 245 5.18 -1.22 24.61
C GLU A 245 5.27 -2.68 24.17
N VAL A 246 5.65 -2.93 22.91
CA VAL A 246 5.66 -4.28 22.36
C VAL A 246 6.83 -5.11 22.87
N PHE A 247 8.03 -4.53 22.91
CA PHE A 247 9.28 -5.26 23.19
C PHE A 247 9.82 -4.99 24.60
N GLY A 248 9.32 -3.98 25.31
CA GLY A 248 9.73 -3.64 26.66
C GLY A 248 11.24 -3.46 26.80
N LYS A 249 11.78 -3.99 27.90
CA LYS A 249 13.22 -3.98 28.21
C LYS A 249 14.03 -5.01 27.41
N THR A 250 13.46 -5.64 26.38
CA THR A 250 14.21 -6.58 25.53
C THR A 250 15.41 -5.86 24.92
N LYS A 251 16.61 -6.36 25.18
CA LYS A 251 17.86 -5.87 24.60
C LYS A 251 18.32 -6.88 23.56
N LEU A 252 18.00 -6.61 22.29
CA LEU A 252 18.70 -7.21 21.17
C LEU A 252 19.71 -6.18 20.72
N VAL A 253 20.99 -6.51 20.85
CA VAL A 253 22.04 -5.86 20.07
C VAL A 253 22.39 -6.87 19.01
N TYR A 254 21.74 -6.74 17.84
CA TYR A 254 22.06 -7.64 16.75
C TYR A 254 23.54 -7.48 16.39
N THR A 255 24.25 -8.60 16.34
CA THR A 255 25.60 -8.70 15.75
C THR A 255 25.53 -9.58 14.50
N LYS A 256 26.59 -9.66 13.68
CA LYS A 256 26.56 -10.59 12.54
C LYS A 256 26.74 -12.03 13.02
N PRO A 257 26.15 -13.04 12.34
CA PRO A 257 26.23 -14.46 12.75
C PRO A 257 27.67 -14.95 12.92
N VAL A 258 28.61 -14.41 12.13
CA VAL A 258 30.06 -14.69 12.21
C VAL A 258 30.67 -14.33 13.57
N THR A 259 30.06 -13.45 14.37
CA THR A 259 30.52 -13.12 15.73
C THR A 259 29.87 -14.00 16.81
N ARG A 260 29.01 -14.95 16.41
CA ARG A 260 28.22 -15.81 17.31
C ARG A 260 28.40 -17.31 17.02
N LEU A 261 29.58 -17.74 16.57
CA LEU A 261 29.89 -19.16 16.20
C LEU A 261 29.95 -20.14 17.40
N LYS A 262 29.03 -20.00 18.36
CA LYS A 262 28.87 -20.81 19.56
C LYS A 262 27.38 -21.12 19.75
N GLY A 263 27.04 -22.03 20.66
CA GLY A 263 25.63 -22.37 20.92
C GLY A 263 24.96 -22.99 19.69
N HIS A 264 23.87 -22.39 19.19
CA HIS A 264 23.14 -22.92 18.03
C HIS A 264 23.91 -22.82 16.70
N LEU A 265 24.97 -22.01 16.64
CA LEU A 265 25.91 -21.92 15.51
C LEU A 265 27.23 -22.68 15.76
N ALA A 266 27.34 -23.47 16.83
CA ALA A 266 28.53 -24.28 17.05
C ALA A 266 28.73 -25.26 15.87
N GLY A 267 29.94 -25.23 15.28
CA GLY A 267 30.29 -26.05 14.11
C GLY A 267 29.98 -25.41 12.75
N TYR A 268 29.33 -24.25 12.70
CA TYR A 268 29.17 -23.51 11.45
C TYR A 268 30.51 -22.87 11.04
N ASN A 269 30.96 -23.10 9.80
CA ASN A 269 32.14 -22.47 9.23
C ASN A 269 31.74 -21.47 8.13
N PRO A 270 31.80 -20.16 8.38
CA PRO A 270 31.45 -19.15 7.37
C PRO A 270 32.35 -19.19 6.11
N ARG A 271 33.56 -19.76 6.20
CA ARG A 271 34.50 -19.83 5.07
C ARG A 271 34.05 -20.84 4.01
N THR A 272 33.18 -21.78 4.35
CA THR A 272 32.62 -22.76 3.43
C THR A 272 31.24 -22.37 2.91
N ALA A 273 30.75 -21.18 3.29
CA ALA A 273 29.47 -20.69 2.82
C ALA A 273 29.51 -20.40 1.31
N PRO A 274 28.43 -20.68 0.57
CA PRO A 274 28.35 -20.31 -0.82
C PRO A 274 28.29 -18.78 -0.97
N LYS A 275 28.62 -18.30 -2.17
CA LYS A 275 28.48 -16.89 -2.53
C LYS A 275 27.12 -16.66 -3.16
N PHE A 276 26.36 -15.69 -2.65
CA PHE A 276 25.13 -15.25 -3.30
C PHE A 276 25.46 -14.46 -4.57
N ALA A 277 24.74 -14.75 -5.64
CA ALA A 277 24.84 -14.02 -6.90
C ALA A 277 23.47 -13.92 -7.56
N TRP A 278 23.12 -12.71 -8.00
CA TRP A 278 21.91 -12.48 -8.76
C TRP A 278 22.01 -13.12 -10.16
N PRO A 279 20.97 -13.83 -10.64
CA PRO A 279 20.92 -14.34 -12.00
C PRO A 279 20.99 -13.22 -13.03
N LYS A 280 21.66 -13.47 -14.17
CA LYS A 280 21.79 -12.49 -15.27
C LYS A 280 20.43 -11.98 -15.75
N ARG A 281 19.39 -12.83 -15.77
CA ARG A 281 18.02 -12.44 -16.16
C ARG A 281 17.45 -11.26 -15.36
N LEU A 282 17.90 -11.06 -14.11
CA LEU A 282 17.36 -10.03 -13.23
C LEU A 282 18.07 -8.68 -13.35
N ALA A 283 19.12 -8.56 -14.16
CA ALA A 283 19.98 -7.37 -14.19
C ALA A 283 19.21 -6.07 -14.50
N MET A 284 18.39 -6.07 -15.55
CA MET A 284 17.61 -4.89 -15.96
C MET A 284 16.59 -4.49 -14.90
N VAL A 285 15.79 -5.45 -14.42
CA VAL A 285 14.73 -5.17 -13.44
C VAL A 285 15.31 -4.66 -12.11
N LYS A 286 16.46 -5.19 -11.68
CA LYS A 286 17.18 -4.68 -10.51
C LYS A 286 17.64 -3.24 -10.69
N GLN A 287 18.10 -2.87 -11.89
CA GLN A 287 18.48 -1.49 -12.19
C GLN A 287 17.28 -0.57 -12.04
N GLU A 288 16.13 -0.92 -12.63
CA GLU A 288 14.90 -0.15 -12.52
C GLU A 288 14.43 0.01 -11.07
N ILE A 289 14.48 -1.06 -10.27
CA ILE A 289 14.12 -1.02 -8.85
C ILE A 289 15.04 -0.07 -8.09
N ARG A 290 16.36 -0.14 -8.33
CA ARG A 290 17.34 0.74 -7.68
C ARG A 290 17.15 2.20 -8.09
N GLU A 291 16.83 2.47 -9.34
CA GLU A 291 16.52 3.82 -9.83
C GLU A 291 15.24 4.36 -9.17
N LYS A 292 14.18 3.55 -9.08
CA LYS A 292 12.95 3.93 -8.37
C LYS A 292 13.22 4.24 -6.90
N ALA A 293 14.01 3.42 -6.21
CA ALA A 293 14.38 3.67 -4.82
C ALA A 293 15.19 4.97 -4.67
N ARG A 294 16.21 5.20 -5.52
CA ARG A 294 17.03 6.43 -5.51
C ARG A 294 16.23 7.70 -5.77
N ASN A 295 15.10 7.57 -6.45
CA ASN A 295 14.19 8.66 -6.80
C ASN A 295 12.99 8.76 -5.85
N ARG A 296 12.92 7.94 -4.79
CA ARG A 296 11.80 7.96 -3.85
C ARG A 296 11.69 9.33 -3.17
N GLY A 297 10.51 9.93 -3.26
CA GLY A 297 10.21 11.23 -2.64
C GLY A 297 11.02 12.41 -3.19
N LYS A 298 11.91 12.20 -4.17
CA LYS A 298 12.36 13.26 -5.04
C LYS A 298 11.19 13.60 -5.95
N GLU A 299 10.90 14.89 -6.12
CA GLU A 299 10.21 15.30 -7.34
C GLU A 299 10.95 14.62 -8.49
N LYS A 300 10.24 13.90 -9.36
CA LYS A 300 10.87 13.36 -10.57
C LYS A 300 11.67 14.52 -11.15
N PRO A 301 12.98 14.37 -11.46
CA PRO A 301 13.62 15.35 -12.31
C PRO A 301 12.67 15.50 -13.48
N LYS A 302 12.18 16.74 -13.70
CA LYS A 302 11.30 17.05 -14.81
C LYS A 302 11.92 16.33 -16.00
N PRO A 303 11.20 15.43 -16.69
CA PRO A 303 11.74 14.84 -17.90
C PRO A 303 12.30 16.04 -18.68
N ALA A 304 13.59 16.00 -19.01
CA ALA A 304 14.19 17.06 -19.82
C ALA A 304 13.18 17.29 -20.95
N PRO A 305 12.63 18.51 -21.11
CA PRO A 305 11.53 18.72 -22.01
C PRO A 305 11.96 18.12 -23.33
N LYS A 306 11.29 17.04 -23.76
CA LYS A 306 11.47 16.58 -25.12
C LYS A 306 11.12 17.81 -25.94
N LYS A 307 12.09 18.36 -26.65
CA LYS A 307 11.90 19.45 -27.62
C LYS A 307 11.15 18.92 -28.82
N THR A 308 9.93 18.45 -28.58
CA THR A 308 8.87 18.24 -29.55
C THR A 308 7.71 19.04 -28.97
N GLY A 309 7.14 19.98 -29.73
CA GLY A 309 6.06 20.83 -29.25
C GLY A 309 4.89 20.03 -28.65
N PHE A 310 3.96 20.73 -27.99
CA PHE A 310 2.71 20.11 -27.57
C PHE A 310 1.96 19.53 -28.78
N ILE A 311 1.07 18.57 -28.53
CA ILE A 311 0.22 17.98 -29.57
C ILE A 311 -0.57 19.13 -30.22
N ASP A 312 -0.65 19.11 -31.55
CA ASP A 312 -1.37 20.13 -32.30
C ASP A 312 -2.85 19.72 -32.44
N HIS A 313 -3.75 20.59 -32.00
CA HIS A 313 -5.18 20.34 -31.98
C HIS A 313 -5.95 21.20 -32.98
N SER A 314 -7.12 20.72 -33.37
CA SER A 314 -8.12 21.53 -34.06
C SER A 314 -9.47 21.47 -33.37
N PRO A 315 -10.18 22.60 -33.30
CA PRO A 315 -11.49 22.65 -32.68
C PRO A 315 -12.50 21.89 -33.54
N VAL A 316 -13.33 21.08 -32.88
CA VAL A 316 -14.50 20.41 -33.45
C VAL A 316 -15.67 20.65 -32.50
N LYS A 317 -16.86 20.95 -33.04
CA LYS A 317 -18.04 21.24 -32.23
C LYS A 317 -19.00 20.05 -32.21
N PHE A 318 -19.45 19.67 -31.02
CA PHE A 318 -20.46 18.63 -30.79
C PHE A 318 -21.40 19.08 -29.70
N GLN A 319 -22.71 18.94 -29.90
CA GLN A 319 -23.73 19.12 -28.84
C GLN A 319 -23.66 20.44 -28.04
N GLY A 320 -23.04 21.49 -28.61
CA GLY A 320 -22.79 22.79 -27.97
C GLY A 320 -21.45 22.93 -27.22
N TRP A 321 -20.61 21.90 -27.19
CA TRP A 321 -19.23 21.96 -26.71
C TRP A 321 -18.23 22.28 -27.82
N THR A 322 -17.08 22.85 -27.43
CA THR A 322 -15.89 22.93 -28.28
C THR A 322 -14.86 21.90 -27.81
N LEU A 323 -14.50 20.97 -28.69
CA LEU A 323 -13.53 19.90 -28.42
C LEU A 323 -12.24 20.17 -29.19
N GLN A 324 -11.10 20.09 -28.52
CA GLN A 324 -9.78 20.18 -29.13
C GLN A 324 -9.31 18.77 -29.51
N PHE A 325 -9.38 18.41 -30.79
CA PHE A 325 -8.95 17.11 -31.28
C PHE A 325 -7.54 17.17 -31.82
N ASP A 326 -6.68 16.24 -31.38
CA ASP A 326 -5.38 15.98 -31.99
C ASP A 326 -5.55 15.84 -33.51
N LYS A 327 -4.85 16.68 -34.28
CA LYS A 327 -4.99 16.72 -35.74
C LYS A 327 -4.71 15.37 -36.39
N ARG A 328 -3.92 14.49 -35.77
CA ARG A 328 -3.66 13.13 -36.24
C ARG A 328 -4.94 12.28 -36.26
N LEU A 329 -5.91 12.55 -35.38
CA LEU A 329 -7.21 11.87 -35.38
C LEU A 329 -8.13 12.36 -36.51
N LEU A 330 -7.86 13.53 -37.10
CA LEU A 330 -8.75 14.14 -38.08
C LEU A 330 -8.44 13.73 -39.53
N ALA A 331 -7.21 13.28 -39.80
CA ALA A 331 -6.76 12.92 -41.15
C ALA A 331 -5.66 11.83 -41.13
N GLY A 332 -5.34 11.28 -42.30
CA GLY A 332 -4.27 10.29 -42.45
C GLY A 332 -4.57 8.94 -41.78
N LYS A 333 -3.52 8.23 -41.36
CA LYS A 333 -3.60 6.82 -40.92
C LYS A 333 -4.44 6.57 -39.67
N HIS A 334 -4.68 7.59 -38.83
CA HIS A 334 -5.47 7.46 -37.60
C HIS A 334 -6.90 8.00 -37.73
N LYS A 335 -7.31 8.45 -38.93
CA LYS A 335 -8.65 9.00 -39.17
C LYS A 335 -9.76 8.03 -38.77
N ALA A 336 -9.60 6.73 -39.00
CA ALA A 336 -10.62 5.73 -38.62
C ALA A 336 -10.86 5.69 -37.10
N VAL A 337 -9.79 5.78 -36.30
CA VAL A 337 -9.88 5.87 -34.83
C VAL A 337 -10.55 7.19 -34.42
N GLY A 338 -10.15 8.30 -35.05
CA GLY A 338 -10.76 9.61 -34.82
C GLY A 338 -12.25 9.66 -35.17
N ASP A 339 -12.65 9.12 -36.32
CA ASP A 339 -14.05 9.01 -36.74
C ASP A 339 -14.88 8.21 -35.72
N GLN A 340 -14.32 7.11 -35.21
CA GLN A 340 -14.99 6.27 -34.24
C GLN A 340 -15.14 6.96 -32.88
N VAL A 341 -14.06 7.52 -32.32
CA VAL A 341 -14.12 8.18 -31.01
C VAL A 341 -15.02 9.42 -31.06
N ARG A 342 -15.05 10.16 -32.18
CA ARG A 342 -15.95 11.30 -32.37
C ARG A 342 -17.41 10.91 -32.28
N ARG A 343 -17.84 9.84 -32.97
CA ARG A 343 -19.21 9.34 -32.87
C ARG A 343 -19.56 8.91 -31.44
N MET A 344 -18.64 8.25 -30.74
CA MET A 344 -18.88 7.80 -29.37
C MET A 344 -18.99 8.98 -28.39
N ILE A 345 -18.13 9.99 -28.51
CA ILE A 345 -18.21 11.20 -27.70
C ILE A 345 -19.48 11.98 -28.02
N ASP A 346 -19.87 12.11 -29.29
CA ASP A 346 -21.09 12.80 -29.69
C ASP A 346 -22.34 12.18 -29.03
N VAL A 347 -22.45 10.85 -29.03
CA VAL A 347 -23.52 10.13 -28.31
C VAL A 347 -23.47 10.41 -26.81
N LYS A 348 -22.31 10.28 -26.17
CA LYS A 348 -22.17 10.53 -24.72
C LYS A 348 -22.49 11.97 -24.32
N LEU A 349 -22.10 12.95 -25.13
CA LEU A 349 -22.46 14.34 -24.90
C LEU A 349 -23.95 14.58 -25.15
N TYR A 350 -24.54 13.94 -26.16
CA TYR A 350 -25.97 14.04 -26.44
C TYR A 350 -26.80 13.48 -25.28
N GLU A 351 -26.45 12.32 -24.72
CA GLU A 351 -27.06 11.76 -23.51
C GLU A 351 -27.07 12.80 -22.37
N ILE A 352 -25.94 13.48 -22.13
CA ILE A 352 -25.85 14.53 -21.10
C ILE A 352 -26.81 15.70 -21.40
N THR A 353 -27.00 16.08 -22.67
CA THR A 353 -27.96 17.15 -23.02
C THR A 353 -29.42 16.80 -22.72
N LEU A 354 -29.76 15.51 -22.70
CA LEU A 354 -31.09 15.03 -22.38
C LEU A 354 -31.33 14.96 -20.86
N LEU A 355 -30.26 14.70 -20.10
CA LEU A 355 -30.35 14.43 -18.66
C LEU A 355 -30.16 15.68 -17.80
N VAL A 356 -29.28 16.60 -18.20
CA VAL A 356 -28.88 17.74 -17.38
C VAL A 356 -29.76 18.97 -17.68
N PRO A 357 -30.36 19.61 -16.65
CA PRO A 357 -31.18 20.80 -16.81
C PRO A 357 -30.48 21.95 -17.55
N ALA A 358 -31.24 22.76 -18.29
CA ALA A 358 -30.68 23.77 -19.20
C ALA A 358 -29.82 24.81 -18.47
N SER A 359 -30.23 25.20 -17.26
CA SER A 359 -29.47 26.14 -16.42
C SER A 359 -28.09 25.60 -15.98
N ARG A 360 -27.90 24.28 -15.97
CA ARG A 360 -26.64 23.61 -15.61
C ARG A 360 -25.83 23.26 -16.85
N LEU A 361 -26.52 22.81 -17.90
CA LEU A 361 -25.93 22.44 -19.18
C LEU A 361 -25.16 23.61 -19.82
N LYS A 362 -25.62 24.86 -19.65
CA LYS A 362 -24.89 26.05 -20.13
C LYS A 362 -23.46 26.10 -19.59
N HIS A 363 -23.26 25.78 -18.31
CA HIS A 363 -21.94 25.77 -17.68
C HIS A 363 -21.09 24.58 -18.12
N LEU A 364 -21.71 23.40 -18.29
CA LEU A 364 -20.98 22.23 -18.79
C LEU A 364 -20.44 22.46 -20.20
N ARG A 365 -21.18 23.15 -21.07
CA ARG A 365 -20.77 23.47 -22.45
C ARG A 365 -19.59 24.43 -22.54
N GLU A 366 -19.33 25.20 -21.49
CA GLU A 366 -18.14 26.07 -21.41
C GLU A 366 -16.85 25.30 -21.09
N VAL A 367 -16.94 24.02 -20.74
CA VAL A 367 -15.80 23.18 -20.42
C VAL A 367 -15.14 22.71 -21.73
N PRO A 368 -13.89 23.09 -22.02
CA PRO A 368 -13.17 22.53 -23.15
C PRO A 368 -12.91 21.04 -22.90
N ILE A 369 -12.99 20.24 -23.96
CA ILE A 369 -12.64 18.82 -23.90
C ILE A 369 -11.51 18.57 -24.90
N TRP A 370 -10.41 17.99 -24.45
CA TRP A 370 -9.24 17.68 -25.28
C TRP A 370 -9.19 16.19 -25.56
N VAL A 371 -8.94 15.80 -26.80
CA VAL A 371 -8.94 14.40 -27.23
C VAL A 371 -7.67 14.09 -28.00
N ASP A 372 -6.85 13.22 -27.43
CA ASP A 372 -5.56 12.83 -27.97
C ASP A 372 -5.56 11.40 -28.49
N LEU A 373 -4.70 11.15 -29.49
CA LEU A 373 -4.45 9.80 -29.96
C LEU A 373 -3.74 8.94 -28.90
N ASP A 374 -2.66 9.46 -28.32
CA ASP A 374 -1.69 8.69 -27.52
C ASP A 374 -0.82 9.56 -26.58
N HIS A 375 -1.43 10.45 -25.80
CA HIS A 375 -0.74 11.31 -24.85
C HIS A 375 0.00 10.49 -23.75
N PRO A 376 1.03 11.05 -23.06
CA PRO A 376 1.71 10.36 -21.95
C PRO A 376 0.82 10.01 -20.76
N LEU A 377 -0.22 10.82 -20.51
CA LEU A 377 -1.31 10.49 -19.58
C LEU A 377 -2.22 9.45 -20.23
N ARG A 378 -2.95 8.65 -19.46
CA ARG A 378 -3.69 7.49 -20.01
C ARG A 378 -5.18 7.49 -19.71
N THR A 379 -5.58 7.90 -18.51
CA THR A 379 -6.99 7.90 -18.08
C THR A 379 -7.64 9.25 -18.40
N ALA A 380 -8.93 9.23 -18.71
CA ALA A 380 -9.73 10.46 -18.73
C ALA A 380 -9.58 11.17 -17.38
N GLN A 381 -9.52 12.50 -17.41
CA GLN A 381 -9.35 13.31 -16.21
C GLN A 381 -9.66 14.79 -16.48
N TYR A 382 -10.05 15.51 -15.45
CA TYR A 382 -10.16 16.96 -15.41
C TYR A 382 -8.90 17.64 -14.85
N HIS A 383 -8.47 18.75 -15.46
CA HIS A 383 -7.25 19.48 -15.07
C HIS A 383 -7.55 20.79 -14.33
N PRO A 384 -7.57 20.84 -12.98
CA PRO A 384 -8.03 22.03 -12.25
C PRO A 384 -7.02 23.19 -12.22
N GLY A 385 -5.73 22.94 -12.50
CA GLY A 385 -4.68 23.93 -12.29
C GLY A 385 -3.50 23.84 -13.27
N ALA A 386 -3.16 24.97 -13.89
CA ALA A 386 -2.10 25.05 -14.89
C ALA A 386 -0.69 24.80 -14.33
N LYS A 387 -0.49 25.00 -13.02
CA LYS A 387 0.80 24.76 -12.37
C LYS A 387 1.21 23.29 -12.50
N TRP A 388 0.28 22.37 -12.20
CA TRP A 388 0.55 20.93 -12.29
C TRP A 388 0.89 20.52 -13.72
N LEU A 389 0.13 21.02 -14.71
CA LEU A 389 0.40 20.77 -16.13
C LEU A 389 1.83 21.20 -16.52
N ARG A 390 2.22 22.44 -16.20
CA ARG A 390 3.59 22.95 -16.46
C ARG A 390 4.67 22.13 -15.77
N ASP A 391 4.43 21.77 -14.51
CA ASP A 391 5.44 21.04 -13.73
C ASP A 391 5.65 19.61 -14.20
N HIS A 392 4.67 19.02 -14.89
CA HIS A 392 4.72 17.67 -15.43
C HIS A 392 4.96 17.62 -16.95
N GLY A 393 5.22 18.78 -17.58
CA GLY A 393 5.54 18.87 -19.01
C GLY A 393 4.33 18.66 -19.92
N HIS A 394 3.13 18.98 -19.45
CA HIS A 394 1.88 18.94 -20.22
C HIS A 394 1.47 20.34 -20.66
N ASP A 395 0.65 20.43 -21.70
CA ASP A 395 0.20 21.71 -22.24
C ASP A 395 -0.64 22.47 -21.19
N PRO A 396 -0.19 23.65 -20.71
CA PRO A 396 -0.94 24.44 -19.76
C PRO A 396 -2.26 25.00 -20.31
N ALA A 397 -2.48 24.98 -21.63
CA ALA A 397 -3.76 25.36 -22.26
C ALA A 397 -4.90 24.40 -21.89
N MET A 398 -4.60 23.19 -21.41
CA MET A 398 -5.60 22.23 -20.92
C MET A 398 -6.15 22.58 -19.52
N VAL A 399 -5.74 23.69 -18.91
CA VAL A 399 -6.27 24.07 -17.59
C VAL A 399 -7.78 24.32 -17.65
N LYS A 400 -8.50 23.87 -16.62
CA LYS A 400 -9.97 23.88 -16.52
C LYS A 400 -10.67 23.12 -17.65
N ALA A 401 -9.99 22.14 -18.26
CA ALA A 401 -10.53 21.29 -19.32
C ALA A 401 -10.63 19.83 -18.87
N VAL A 402 -11.57 19.10 -19.50
CA VAL A 402 -11.57 17.64 -19.50
C VAL A 402 -10.59 17.17 -20.56
N HIS A 403 -9.82 16.13 -20.26
CA HIS A 403 -8.83 15.55 -21.16
C HIS A 403 -9.07 14.05 -21.31
N ILE A 404 -9.17 13.62 -22.56
CA ILE A 404 -9.17 12.23 -23.00
C ILE A 404 -7.79 11.95 -23.62
N PRO A 405 -6.82 11.42 -22.86
CA PRO A 405 -5.44 11.33 -23.31
C PRO A 405 -5.20 10.23 -24.36
N ASP A 406 -6.11 9.27 -24.47
CA ASP A 406 -5.97 8.10 -25.32
C ASP A 406 -7.34 7.71 -25.89
N ALA A 407 -7.57 8.10 -27.15
CA ALA A 407 -8.82 7.84 -27.87
C ALA A 407 -9.15 6.34 -27.96
N GLY A 408 -8.13 5.49 -28.15
CA GLY A 408 -8.30 4.04 -28.23
C GLY A 408 -8.79 3.46 -26.91
N ARG A 409 -8.26 3.95 -25.79
CA ARG A 409 -8.72 3.57 -24.45
C ARG A 409 -10.17 3.98 -24.20
N LEU A 410 -10.57 5.20 -24.55
CA LEU A 410 -11.96 5.63 -24.40
C LEU A 410 -12.91 4.76 -25.24
N ILE A 411 -12.55 4.45 -26.48
CA ILE A 411 -13.32 3.51 -27.32
C ILE A 411 -13.49 2.16 -26.62
N GLY A 412 -12.40 1.61 -26.07
CA GLY A 412 -12.44 0.34 -25.34
C GLY A 412 -13.37 0.39 -24.13
N LEU A 413 -13.30 1.48 -23.37
CA LEU A 413 -14.10 1.70 -22.16
C LEU A 413 -15.60 1.81 -22.46
N ILE A 414 -15.96 2.55 -23.52
CA ILE A 414 -17.36 2.69 -23.96
C ILE A 414 -17.87 1.34 -24.47
N LYS A 415 -17.06 0.58 -25.22
CA LYS A 415 -17.45 -0.75 -25.73
C LYS A 415 -17.66 -1.77 -24.63
N SER A 416 -16.83 -1.76 -23.58
CA SER A 416 -16.97 -2.69 -22.47
C SER A 416 -18.10 -2.31 -21.51
N ASN A 417 -18.58 -1.06 -21.58
CA ASN A 417 -19.57 -0.50 -20.68
C ASN A 417 -19.13 -0.58 -19.20
N ASP A 418 -17.83 -0.52 -18.94
CA ASP A 418 -17.30 -0.60 -17.58
C ASP A 418 -17.44 0.71 -16.80
N GLN A 419 -17.52 1.84 -17.49
CA GLN A 419 -17.75 3.17 -16.92
C GLN A 419 -18.76 3.91 -17.80
N PRO A 420 -20.07 3.61 -17.66
CA PRO A 420 -21.09 4.08 -18.58
C PRO A 420 -21.15 5.60 -18.69
N ALA A 421 -20.94 6.30 -17.56
CA ALA A 421 -21.06 7.74 -17.44
C ALA A 421 -19.70 8.47 -17.40
N VAL A 422 -18.63 7.88 -17.95
CA VAL A 422 -17.25 8.46 -17.92
C VAL A 422 -17.16 9.93 -18.36
N MET A 423 -17.92 10.34 -19.38
CA MET A 423 -17.90 11.75 -19.82
C MET A 423 -18.61 12.68 -18.82
N LEU A 424 -19.69 12.20 -18.20
CA LEU A 424 -20.42 12.93 -17.17
C LEU A 424 -19.57 13.06 -15.90
N HIS A 425 -18.82 12.01 -15.53
CA HIS A 425 -17.88 12.02 -14.40
C HIS A 425 -16.90 13.19 -14.49
N GLU A 426 -16.20 13.30 -15.62
CA GLU A 426 -15.19 14.34 -15.82
C GLU A 426 -15.83 15.75 -15.90
N LEU A 427 -17.01 15.85 -16.50
CA LEU A 427 -17.77 17.09 -16.54
C LEU A 427 -18.31 17.48 -15.15
N ALA A 428 -18.60 16.52 -14.27
CA ALA A 428 -18.98 16.78 -12.88
C ALA A 428 -17.79 17.34 -12.08
N HIS A 429 -16.57 16.84 -12.28
CA HIS A 429 -15.37 17.49 -11.73
C HIS A 429 -15.23 18.94 -12.21
N ALA A 430 -15.44 19.18 -13.51
CA ALA A 430 -15.37 20.52 -14.08
C ALA A 430 -16.44 21.45 -13.49
N TYR A 431 -17.67 20.97 -13.32
CA TYR A 431 -18.75 21.74 -12.70
C TYR A 431 -18.46 22.06 -11.23
N HIS A 432 -17.98 21.07 -10.47
CA HIS A 432 -17.59 21.25 -9.08
C HIS A 432 -16.50 22.30 -8.93
N ASP A 433 -15.50 22.32 -9.80
CA ASP A 433 -14.41 23.30 -9.76
C ASP A 433 -14.85 24.70 -10.24
N ARG A 434 -15.52 24.76 -11.39
CA ARG A 434 -15.78 26.01 -12.12
C ARG A 434 -16.99 26.77 -11.62
N VAL A 435 -17.99 26.06 -11.08
CA VAL A 435 -19.28 26.64 -10.70
C VAL A 435 -19.47 26.67 -9.20
N LEU A 436 -19.23 25.55 -8.53
CA LEU A 436 -19.40 25.47 -7.06
C LEU A 436 -18.15 25.89 -6.29
N GLY A 437 -16.97 25.59 -6.85
CA GLY A 437 -15.71 25.55 -6.15
C GLY A 437 -15.52 24.23 -5.39
N PHE A 438 -14.33 23.63 -5.47
CA PHE A 438 -14.02 22.37 -4.77
C PHE A 438 -14.16 22.43 -3.24
N GLU A 439 -14.26 23.63 -2.67
CA GLU A 439 -14.44 23.84 -1.25
C GLU A 439 -15.91 23.94 -0.81
N TYR A 440 -16.86 23.77 -1.74
CA TYR A 440 -18.29 23.89 -1.47
C TYR A 440 -18.71 23.00 -0.28
N GLY A 441 -19.09 23.66 0.81
CA GLY A 441 -19.22 23.05 2.13
C GLY A 441 -20.20 21.87 2.20
N PRO A 442 -21.38 21.93 1.56
CA PRO A 442 -22.34 20.84 1.58
C PRO A 442 -21.81 19.52 0.99
N ILE A 443 -21.01 19.56 -0.09
CA ILE A 443 -20.40 18.35 -0.66
C ILE A 443 -19.39 17.74 0.32
N ARG A 444 -18.53 18.57 0.92
CA ARG A 444 -17.56 18.10 1.93
C ARG A 444 -18.26 17.43 3.11
N LYS A 445 -19.29 18.07 3.66
CA LYS A 445 -20.07 17.53 4.79
C LYS A 445 -20.73 16.20 4.45
N ALA A 446 -21.32 16.07 3.26
CA ALA A 446 -21.92 14.81 2.82
C ALA A 446 -20.87 13.71 2.65
N TRP A 447 -19.71 14.04 2.08
CA TRP A 447 -18.61 13.11 1.95
C TRP A 447 -18.07 12.61 3.30
N ASP A 448 -17.87 13.51 4.27
CA ASP A 448 -17.41 13.14 5.62
C ASP A 448 -18.36 12.14 6.29
N LYS A 449 -19.68 12.34 6.14
CA LYS A 449 -20.71 11.40 6.63
C LYS A 449 -20.61 10.04 5.94
N ILE A 450 -20.45 10.02 4.62
CA ILE A 450 -20.32 8.79 3.83
C ILE A 450 -19.08 8.00 4.27
N VAL A 451 -17.94 8.67 4.45
CA VAL A 451 -16.70 8.06 4.97
C VAL A 451 -16.94 7.48 6.37
N ALA A 452 -17.57 8.24 7.27
CA ALA A 452 -17.85 7.80 8.64
C ALA A 452 -18.81 6.58 8.69
N SER A 453 -19.74 6.48 7.73
CA SER A 453 -20.75 5.42 7.69
C SER A 453 -20.17 4.02 7.43
N LYS A 454 -19.00 3.94 6.76
CA LYS A 454 -18.39 2.70 6.24
C LYS A 454 -19.25 1.88 5.26
N LYS A 455 -20.45 2.34 4.88
CA LYS A 455 -21.34 1.63 3.94
C LYS A 455 -20.70 1.42 2.56
N TYR A 456 -19.81 2.32 2.18
CA TYR A 456 -19.13 2.36 0.88
C TYR A 456 -17.83 1.53 0.83
N GLU A 457 -17.41 0.92 1.94
CA GLU A 457 -16.17 0.12 1.99
C GLU A 457 -16.27 -1.20 1.20
N LYS A 458 -17.49 -1.68 0.94
CA LYS A 458 -17.73 -2.93 0.20
C LYS A 458 -19.08 -2.89 -0.53
N VAL A 459 -19.10 -2.27 -1.69
CA VAL A 459 -20.27 -2.14 -2.59
C VAL A 459 -20.11 -3.00 -3.84
N LEU A 460 -21.20 -3.27 -4.55
CA LEU A 460 -21.13 -3.98 -5.83
C LEU A 460 -20.52 -3.06 -6.90
N HIS A 461 -19.61 -3.59 -7.70
CA HIS A 461 -19.14 -2.96 -8.93
C HIS A 461 -19.91 -3.54 -10.11
N ILE A 462 -20.08 -2.81 -11.22
CA ILE A 462 -20.85 -3.21 -12.40
C ILE A 462 -20.43 -4.57 -12.99
N ARG A 463 -19.17 -4.96 -12.76
CA ARG A 463 -18.61 -6.28 -13.07
C ARG A 463 -19.00 -7.41 -12.09
N GLY A 464 -19.93 -7.20 -11.19
CA GLY A 464 -20.47 -8.20 -10.25
C GLY A 464 -19.62 -8.51 -9.01
N ARG A 465 -18.46 -7.86 -8.83
CA ARG A 465 -17.60 -8.06 -7.65
C ARG A 465 -17.84 -7.00 -6.59
N LYS A 466 -17.66 -7.36 -5.31
CA LYS A 466 -17.71 -6.38 -4.21
C LYS A 466 -16.34 -5.73 -3.98
N VAL A 467 -16.30 -4.40 -3.98
CA VAL A 467 -15.07 -3.58 -3.86
C VAL A 467 -15.33 -2.34 -3.00
N ARG A 468 -14.27 -1.66 -2.59
CA ARG A 468 -14.35 -0.33 -1.99
C ARG A 468 -14.77 0.69 -3.05
N HIS A 469 -15.80 1.49 -2.78
CA HIS A 469 -16.31 2.47 -3.73
C HIS A 469 -15.28 3.59 -3.97
N TYR A 470 -15.16 4.03 -5.23
CA TYR A 470 -14.20 5.05 -5.61
C TYR A 470 -14.48 6.44 -5.00
N ALA A 471 -15.75 6.76 -4.71
CA ALA A 471 -16.18 7.94 -3.96
C ALA A 471 -15.47 8.13 -2.59
N LEU A 472 -14.92 7.08 -1.99
CA LEU A 472 -14.16 7.18 -0.74
C LEU A 472 -12.70 7.67 -0.91
N THR A 473 -12.30 8.06 -2.12
CA THR A 473 -10.96 8.59 -2.41
C THR A 473 -10.84 10.04 -1.93
N ASN A 474 -11.78 10.91 -2.32
CA ASN A 474 -11.89 12.29 -1.85
C ASN A 474 -13.29 12.86 -2.18
N HIS A 475 -13.64 14.02 -1.61
CA HIS A 475 -14.92 14.70 -1.84
C HIS A 475 -15.21 15.08 -3.31
N LYS A 476 -14.19 15.17 -4.18
CA LYS A 476 -14.36 15.46 -5.62
C LYS A 476 -14.80 14.21 -6.37
N GLU A 477 -14.17 13.06 -6.10
CA GLU A 477 -14.62 11.76 -6.62
C GLU A 477 -16.02 11.44 -6.12
N PHE A 478 -16.29 11.68 -4.84
CA PHE A 478 -17.64 11.53 -4.29
C PHE A 478 -18.68 12.34 -5.07
N PHE A 479 -18.40 13.61 -5.38
CA PHE A 479 -19.35 14.40 -6.16
C PHE A 479 -19.56 13.86 -7.57
N ALA A 480 -18.48 13.45 -8.26
CA ALA A 480 -18.56 12.93 -9.62
C ALA A 480 -19.34 11.60 -9.67
N GLU A 481 -18.94 10.63 -8.85
CA GLU A 481 -19.56 9.31 -8.75
C GLU A 481 -21.05 9.38 -8.37
N MET A 482 -21.39 10.23 -7.39
CA MET A 482 -22.80 10.37 -7.00
C MET A 482 -23.61 11.11 -8.08
N SER A 483 -22.99 12.00 -8.86
CA SER A 483 -23.63 12.64 -10.01
C SER A 483 -23.87 11.66 -11.16
N GLU A 484 -23.00 10.67 -11.36
CA GLU A 484 -23.26 9.57 -12.29
C GLU A 484 -24.52 8.82 -11.90
N ALA A 485 -24.61 8.32 -10.67
CA ALA A 485 -25.79 7.60 -10.20
C ALA A 485 -27.06 8.47 -10.23
N PHE A 486 -26.93 9.79 -10.10
CA PHE A 486 -28.06 10.71 -10.14
C PHE A 486 -28.66 10.89 -11.53
N PHE A 487 -27.85 10.93 -12.59
CA PHE A 487 -28.30 11.19 -13.96
C PHE A 487 -28.30 9.97 -14.87
N ASP A 488 -27.37 9.04 -14.68
CA ASP A 488 -27.09 7.89 -15.53
C ASP A 488 -26.72 6.66 -14.66
N THR A 489 -25.89 5.76 -15.19
CA THR A 489 -25.43 4.55 -14.53
C THR A 489 -23.99 4.70 -14.04
N ASN A 490 -23.82 4.72 -12.73
CA ASN A 490 -22.53 4.64 -12.06
C ASN A 490 -21.94 3.22 -12.20
N ASP A 491 -20.61 3.06 -12.17
CA ASP A 491 -19.95 1.75 -12.19
C ASP A 491 -19.83 1.10 -10.79
N PHE A 492 -20.16 1.84 -9.73
CA PHE A 492 -20.29 1.34 -8.36
C PHE A 492 -21.72 1.52 -7.84
N TYR A 493 -22.19 0.60 -7.00
CA TYR A 493 -23.48 0.74 -6.31
C TYR A 493 -23.42 1.90 -5.30
N PRO A 494 -24.43 2.80 -5.24
CA PRO A 494 -25.68 2.78 -6.02
C PRO A 494 -25.46 3.12 -7.50
N PHE A 495 -25.99 2.27 -8.38
CA PHE A 495 -25.77 2.37 -9.82
C PHE A 495 -26.66 3.40 -10.46
N VAL A 496 -27.90 3.51 -10.00
CA VAL A 496 -28.93 4.36 -10.63
C VAL A 496 -29.64 5.26 -9.63
N ARG A 497 -30.39 6.22 -10.15
CA ARG A 497 -31.02 7.31 -9.39
C ARG A 497 -31.94 6.83 -8.27
N SER A 498 -32.73 5.79 -8.50
CA SER A 498 -33.64 5.22 -7.50
C SER A 498 -32.87 4.58 -6.34
N GLU A 499 -31.82 3.82 -6.65
CA GLU A 499 -30.94 3.20 -5.65
C GLU A 499 -30.22 4.28 -4.82
N LEU A 500 -29.72 5.34 -5.46
CA LEU A 500 -29.11 6.46 -4.74
C LEU A 500 -30.09 7.11 -3.77
N LYS A 501 -31.33 7.33 -4.18
CA LYS A 501 -32.38 7.91 -3.33
C LYS A 501 -32.69 7.04 -2.11
N GLU A 502 -32.72 5.72 -2.29
CA GLU A 502 -33.00 4.78 -1.21
C GLU A 502 -31.80 4.59 -0.28
N PHE A 503 -30.61 4.42 -0.86
CA PHE A 503 -29.38 4.10 -0.13
C PHE A 503 -28.81 5.30 0.63
N GLU A 504 -28.87 6.50 0.02
CA GLU A 504 -28.36 7.76 0.56
C GLU A 504 -29.31 8.94 0.30
N PRO A 505 -30.45 9.03 0.99
CA PRO A 505 -31.47 10.06 0.76
C PRO A 505 -30.96 11.50 0.99
N GLU A 506 -30.03 11.71 1.92
CA GLU A 506 -29.42 13.03 2.15
C GLU A 506 -28.52 13.44 0.97
N VAL A 507 -27.75 12.50 0.40
CA VAL A 507 -26.92 12.75 -0.77
C VAL A 507 -27.80 13.02 -1.98
N PHE A 508 -28.86 12.25 -2.16
CA PHE A 508 -29.85 12.50 -3.21
C PHE A 508 -30.46 13.90 -3.12
N ALA A 509 -30.83 14.35 -1.91
CA ALA A 509 -31.36 15.70 -1.69
C ALA A 509 -30.32 16.78 -2.02
N LEU A 510 -29.06 16.58 -1.62
CA LEU A 510 -27.95 17.47 -1.96
C LEU A 510 -27.77 17.58 -3.48
N LEU A 511 -27.69 16.46 -4.19
CA LEU A 511 -27.53 16.47 -5.65
C LEU A 511 -28.73 17.11 -6.34
N LYS A 512 -29.95 16.89 -5.82
CA LYS A 512 -31.13 17.60 -6.31
C LYS A 512 -30.96 19.11 -6.14
N ALA A 513 -30.49 19.59 -4.99
CA ALA A 513 -30.26 21.02 -4.79
C ALA A 513 -29.18 21.58 -5.73
N VAL A 514 -28.08 20.86 -5.92
CA VAL A 514 -26.96 21.28 -6.78
C VAL A 514 -27.36 21.29 -8.26
N TRP A 515 -28.06 20.26 -8.71
CA TRP A 515 -28.32 20.02 -10.13
C TRP A 515 -29.69 20.50 -10.64
N SER A 516 -30.59 21.00 -9.78
CA SER A 516 -31.90 21.52 -10.21
C SER A 516 -31.79 22.79 -11.05
N GLU A 517 -32.87 23.11 -11.77
CA GLU A 517 -33.04 24.38 -12.50
C GLU A 517 -32.85 25.62 -11.61
N GLY A 518 -32.51 26.76 -12.22
CA GLY A 518 -32.23 28.03 -11.53
C GLY A 518 -30.75 28.35 -11.40
N GLU A 519 -30.36 29.27 -10.52
CA GLU A 519 -28.95 29.60 -10.26
C GLU A 519 -28.24 28.50 -9.46
N PRO A 520 -26.93 28.23 -9.70
CA PRO A 520 -26.17 27.30 -8.87
C PRO A 520 -26.15 27.73 -7.40
N PRO A 521 -26.24 26.80 -6.44
CA PRO A 521 -26.16 27.18 -5.04
C PRO A 521 -24.74 27.69 -4.71
N GLY A 522 -24.66 28.86 -4.10
CA GLY A 522 -23.41 29.41 -3.56
C GLY A 522 -23.20 29.04 -2.08
N ASP A 523 -21.97 29.14 -1.58
CA ASP A 523 -21.74 29.14 -0.14
C ASP A 523 -22.29 30.44 0.46
N GLU A 524 -22.99 30.36 1.60
CA GLU A 524 -23.60 31.52 2.31
C GLU A 524 -22.61 32.67 2.61
N LYS A 525 -21.30 32.44 2.46
CA LYS A 525 -20.26 33.47 2.59
C LYS A 525 -20.12 34.41 1.37
N SER A 526 -20.75 34.10 0.24
CA SER A 526 -20.67 34.90 -0.99
C SER A 526 -21.75 35.97 -1.14
N ASN A 527 -22.85 35.90 -0.36
CA ASN A 527 -23.97 36.87 -0.39
C ASN A 527 -23.82 38.04 0.60
N LYS A 528 -22.61 38.29 1.10
CA LYS A 528 -22.26 39.55 1.80
C LYS A 528 -21.16 40.27 1.03
N LYS A 529 -21.52 40.88 -0.09
CA LYS A 529 -20.78 42.00 -0.68
C LYS A 529 -21.75 43.04 -1.19
#